data_AF-A0A4S4M2D4-F1
#
_entry.id   AF-A0A4S4M2D4-F1
#
_cell.length_a   1.000
_cell.length_b   1.000
_cell.length_c   1.000
_cell.angle_alpha   90.00
_cell.angle_beta   90.00
_cell.angle_gamma   90.00
#
_symmetry.space_group_name_H-M   'P 1'
#
loop_
_entity.id
_entity.type
_entity.pdbx_description
1 polymer ?
#
loop_
_entity_poly.entity_id
_entity_poly.type
_entity_poly.pdbx_seq_one_letter_code
_entity_poly.pdbx_strand_id
1 'polypeptide(L)'
;MGLTFADIQSMSREPSALYPPMDVLPLLTEYSDEEKAICERQIGFATRLKTSAYYVTEPTKSTELERYADRYRPSAAARPTLKRKDLHQPFFPQNVFEEYFNPKKKRKVDKKSVSKRVNLDDLGEDAEDQEKSDEDRSDVGSQAAEEDYDVDEEYDNDYAENYFDNGEGDDMDDLGGGGGGDEGGAAPAAVGACEGECIVGITNAFLGNYTEHIQTVFQDISQKISQKLLPQHPSTKQTMTYLNPIIDAYESASYTGMETAIFPSYFHGKCQRNGVDPPGCPNPDCPVVCGTPGSLVHFYPKLRYIAYNHTRSLLKDLSTPGSESYRKVENAVVKAAAMRRMVRWYRFGHAAAASGHPGPDMEEGEGPEVMMRNFPYVLKREENVKEGLKNIMSQVPVLLEKSCGGRATDDEGALPRCSWEDEMKEYILTFP
;
A
#
# COMPACT_ATOMS: atom_id res chain seq x y z
N MET A 1 -33.01 16.84 -11.23
CA MET A 1 -32.81 15.40 -11.50
C MET A 1 -34.00 14.93 -12.31
N GLY A 2 -33.80 14.62 -13.59
CA GLY A 2 -34.86 14.36 -14.56
C GLY A 2 -35.26 12.90 -14.65
N LEU A 3 -35.71 12.30 -13.54
CA LEU A 3 -36.32 10.98 -13.57
C LEU A 3 -37.84 11.15 -13.71
N THR A 4 -38.44 10.49 -14.69
CA THR A 4 -39.89 10.50 -14.87
C THR A 4 -40.55 9.60 -13.82
N PHE A 5 -41.84 9.79 -13.58
CA PHE A 5 -42.58 8.93 -12.63
C PHE A 5 -42.63 7.47 -13.08
N ALA A 6 -42.55 7.23 -14.40
CA ALA A 6 -42.42 5.90 -14.98
C ALA A 6 -41.06 5.26 -14.62
N ASP A 7 -39.97 6.04 -14.62
CA ASP A 7 -38.63 5.56 -14.26
C ASP A 7 -38.54 5.19 -12.78
N ILE A 8 -39.24 5.92 -11.90
CA ILE A 8 -39.29 5.60 -10.47
C ILE A 8 -40.10 4.32 -10.22
N GLN A 9 -41.13 4.05 -11.02
CA GLN A 9 -41.93 2.82 -10.94
C GLN A 9 -41.22 1.61 -11.55
N SER A 10 -40.30 1.81 -12.49
CA SER A 10 -39.49 0.74 -13.10
C SER A 10 -38.24 0.38 -12.29
N MET A 11 -37.89 1.14 -11.25
CA MET A 11 -36.83 0.75 -10.33
C MET A 11 -37.20 -0.54 -9.58
N SER A 12 -36.32 -1.53 -9.61
CA SER A 12 -36.52 -2.79 -8.91
C SER A 12 -36.67 -2.54 -7.40
N ARG A 13 -37.77 -3.02 -6.83
CA ARG A 13 -38.03 -2.99 -5.38
C ARG A 13 -37.41 -4.17 -4.63
N GLU A 14 -36.87 -5.13 -5.37
CA GLU A 14 -36.23 -6.31 -4.81
C GLU A 14 -34.84 -5.94 -4.28
N PRO A 15 -34.45 -6.41 -3.08
CA PRO A 15 -33.10 -6.23 -2.58
C PRO A 15 -32.13 -6.91 -3.56
N SER A 16 -30.99 -6.27 -3.83
CA SER A 16 -29.93 -6.88 -4.62
C SER A 16 -29.55 -8.24 -4.02
N ALA A 17 -29.27 -9.22 -4.86
CA ALA A 17 -28.79 -10.52 -4.41
C ALA A 17 -27.57 -10.37 -3.50
N LEU A 18 -27.47 -11.20 -2.46
CA LEU A 18 -26.33 -11.20 -1.51
C LEU A 18 -24.99 -11.45 -2.23
N TYR A 19 -25.04 -12.22 -3.32
CA TYR A 19 -23.92 -12.49 -4.22
C TYR A 19 -24.36 -12.16 -5.65
N PRO A 20 -24.09 -10.94 -6.14
CA PRO A 20 -24.34 -10.63 -7.53
C PRO A 20 -23.46 -11.52 -8.42
N PRO A 21 -23.97 -12.00 -9.57
CA PRO A 21 -23.15 -12.74 -10.51
C PRO A 21 -21.98 -11.87 -10.96
N MET A 22 -20.77 -12.43 -10.92
CA MET A 22 -19.57 -11.74 -11.39
C MET A 22 -19.34 -12.11 -12.86
N ASP A 23 -19.29 -11.11 -13.73
CA ASP A 23 -19.12 -11.32 -15.18
C ASP A 23 -17.72 -11.86 -15.54
N VAL A 24 -16.72 -11.60 -14.70
CA VAL A 24 -15.34 -12.08 -14.89
C VAL A 24 -14.90 -12.80 -13.62
N LEU A 25 -14.76 -14.12 -13.73
CA LEU A 25 -14.09 -14.91 -12.70
C LEU A 25 -12.57 -14.75 -12.89
N PRO A 26 -11.80 -14.53 -11.82
CA PRO A 26 -10.35 -14.54 -11.90
C PRO A 26 -9.88 -15.87 -12.50
N LEU A 27 -9.05 -15.79 -13.54
CA LEU A 27 -8.44 -16.98 -14.12
C LEU A 27 -7.33 -17.48 -13.20
N LEU A 28 -7.42 -18.74 -12.78
CA LEU A 28 -6.36 -19.41 -12.02
C LEU A 28 -5.30 -19.88 -13.00
N THR A 29 -4.33 -19.02 -13.31
CA THR A 29 -3.14 -19.40 -14.05
C THR A 29 -2.21 -20.24 -13.18
N GLU A 30 -1.42 -21.11 -13.81
CA GLU A 30 -0.35 -21.82 -13.11
C GLU A 30 0.65 -20.83 -12.52
N TYR A 31 1.15 -21.14 -11.32
CA TYR A 31 2.13 -20.28 -10.65
C TYR A 31 3.46 -20.29 -11.40
N SER A 32 3.98 -19.10 -11.69
CA SER A 32 5.36 -18.94 -12.12
C SER A 32 6.34 -19.36 -11.03
N ASP A 33 7.56 -19.73 -11.40
CA ASP A 33 8.57 -20.14 -10.42
C ASP A 33 9.00 -18.99 -9.49
N GLU A 34 8.90 -17.74 -9.96
CA GLU A 34 9.08 -16.55 -9.12
C GLU A 34 8.00 -16.44 -8.04
N GLU A 35 6.73 -16.66 -8.41
CA GLU A 35 5.60 -16.64 -7.47
C GLU A 35 5.71 -17.79 -6.45
N LYS A 36 6.11 -18.98 -6.87
CA LYS A 36 6.38 -20.10 -5.95
C LYS A 36 7.44 -19.73 -4.92
N ALA A 37 8.55 -19.13 -5.35
CA ALA A 37 9.61 -18.67 -4.45
C ALA A 37 9.13 -17.59 -3.48
N ILE A 38 8.24 -16.69 -3.91
CA ILE A 38 7.62 -15.68 -3.04
C ILE A 38 6.71 -16.36 -2.01
N CYS A 39 5.87 -17.29 -2.43
CA CYS A 39 4.98 -18.06 -1.56
C CYS A 39 5.76 -18.83 -0.49
N GLU A 40 6.83 -19.53 -0.86
CA GLU A 40 7.70 -20.24 0.08
C GLU A 40 8.31 -19.30 1.13
N ARG A 41 8.77 -18.12 0.71
CA ARG A 41 9.31 -17.12 1.64
C ARG A 41 8.25 -16.58 2.58
N GLN A 42 7.02 -16.34 2.10
CA GLN A 42 5.91 -15.86 2.91
C GLN A 42 5.47 -16.91 3.94
N ILE A 43 5.31 -18.16 3.52
CA ILE A 43 4.99 -19.30 4.40
C ILE A 43 6.11 -19.47 5.43
N GLY A 44 7.37 -19.47 4.98
CA GLY A 44 8.53 -19.57 5.87
C GLY A 44 8.59 -18.42 6.88
N PHE A 45 8.26 -17.20 6.47
CA PHE A 45 8.18 -16.04 7.37
C PHE A 45 7.06 -16.22 8.41
N ALA A 46 5.87 -16.64 8.00
CA ALA A 46 4.75 -16.89 8.92
C ALA A 46 5.10 -17.97 9.95
N THR A 47 5.78 -19.04 9.52
CA THR A 47 6.24 -20.11 10.42
C THR A 47 7.27 -19.59 11.41
N ARG A 48 8.30 -18.86 10.96
CA ARG A 48 9.30 -18.25 11.85
C ARG A 48 8.70 -17.26 12.83
N LEU A 49 7.71 -16.47 12.39
CA LEU A 49 7.04 -15.52 13.25
C LEU A 49 6.27 -16.26 14.36
N LYS A 50 5.51 -17.29 14.03
CA LYS A 50 4.74 -18.10 14.99
C LYS A 50 5.61 -18.86 15.99
N THR A 51 6.83 -19.24 15.62
CA THR A 51 7.79 -19.91 16.51
C THR A 51 8.70 -18.95 17.28
N SER A 52 8.71 -17.67 16.90
CA SER A 52 9.54 -16.66 17.57
C SER A 52 9.08 -16.34 18.99
N ALA A 53 10.00 -15.84 19.81
CA ALA A 53 9.71 -15.36 21.17
C ALA A 53 8.76 -14.14 21.22
N TYR A 54 8.54 -13.49 20.08
CA TYR A 54 7.72 -12.27 19.96
C TYR A 54 6.25 -12.56 19.62
N TYR A 55 5.90 -13.82 19.36
CA TYR A 55 4.51 -14.20 19.08
C TYR A 55 3.73 -14.38 20.38
N VAL A 56 2.94 -13.36 20.73
CA VAL A 56 2.12 -13.34 21.95
C VAL A 56 0.93 -14.28 21.78
N THR A 57 0.91 -15.36 22.57
CA THR A 57 -0.27 -16.24 22.71
C THR A 57 -0.94 -15.99 24.04
N GLU A 58 -2.26 -15.83 24.00
CA GLU A 58 -3.06 -15.73 25.21
C GLU A 58 -3.02 -17.07 25.98
N PRO A 59 -2.81 -17.06 27.30
CA PRO A 59 -2.82 -18.28 28.09
C PRO A 59 -4.26 -18.80 28.20
N THR A 60 -4.63 -19.71 27.30
CA THR A 60 -5.89 -20.44 27.41
C THR A 60 -5.75 -21.52 28.48
N LYS A 61 -6.47 -21.39 29.59
CA LYS A 61 -6.69 -22.52 30.49
C LYS A 61 -7.71 -23.44 29.82
N SER A 62 -7.37 -24.71 29.61
CA SER A 62 -8.36 -25.68 29.15
C SER A 62 -9.47 -25.76 30.20
N THR A 63 -10.71 -25.52 29.76
CA THR A 63 -11.92 -25.71 30.57
C THR A 63 -12.45 -27.15 30.46
N GLU A 64 -11.76 -27.99 29.70
CA GLU A 64 -12.09 -29.39 29.47
C GLU A 64 -11.42 -30.29 30.53
N LEU A 65 -12.08 -31.39 30.92
CA LEU A 65 -11.52 -32.38 31.84
C LEU A 65 -10.15 -32.87 31.32
N GLU A 66 -9.19 -32.98 32.22
CA GLU A 66 -7.84 -33.46 31.92
C GLU A 66 -7.91 -34.87 31.30
N ARG A 67 -7.51 -34.98 30.04
CA ARG A 67 -7.42 -36.29 29.36
C ARG A 67 -5.98 -36.79 29.47
N TYR A 68 -5.82 -38.12 29.51
CA TYR A 68 -4.48 -38.73 29.49
C TYR A 68 -3.65 -38.30 28.25
N ALA A 69 -4.33 -38.00 27.14
CA ALA A 69 -3.71 -37.48 25.91
C ALA A 69 -3.03 -36.11 26.07
N ASP A 70 -3.43 -35.29 27.06
CA ASP A 70 -2.82 -33.97 27.30
C ASP A 70 -1.37 -34.09 27.79
N ARG A 71 -0.97 -35.24 28.36
CA ARG A 71 0.41 -35.50 28.80
C ARG A 71 1.42 -35.54 27.66
N TYR A 72 0.98 -35.91 26.45
CA TYR A 72 1.83 -36.00 25.26
C TYR A 72 1.73 -34.77 24.36
N ARG A 73 0.88 -33.80 24.70
CA ARG A 73 0.74 -32.57 23.94
C ARG A 73 1.95 -31.67 24.21
N PRO A 74 2.73 -31.25 23.20
CA PRO A 74 3.86 -30.35 23.41
C PRO A 74 3.36 -29.06 24.04
N SER A 75 3.68 -28.87 25.31
CA SER A 75 3.23 -27.72 26.08
C SER A 75 3.79 -26.43 25.49
N ALA A 76 3.08 -25.31 25.67
CA ALA A 76 3.54 -23.99 25.27
C ALA A 76 4.91 -23.59 25.91
N ALA A 77 5.41 -24.38 26.87
CA ALA A 77 6.71 -24.22 27.50
C ALA A 77 7.91 -24.59 26.61
N ALA A 78 7.70 -25.23 25.45
CA ALA A 78 8.76 -25.52 24.49
C ALA A 78 9.20 -24.30 23.65
N ARG A 79 8.55 -23.14 23.80
CA ARG A 79 8.84 -21.93 23.03
C ARG A 79 9.99 -21.11 23.62
N PRO A 80 10.80 -20.43 22.78
CA PRO A 80 11.82 -19.51 23.27
C PRO A 80 11.19 -18.37 24.07
N THR A 81 11.68 -18.14 25.29
CA THR A 81 11.23 -17.04 26.15
C THR A 81 12.07 -15.78 25.94
N LEU A 82 11.48 -14.59 26.12
CA LEU A 82 12.22 -13.34 26.03
C LEU A 82 13.22 -13.23 27.18
N LYS A 83 14.41 -12.67 26.91
CA LYS A 83 15.44 -12.41 27.93
C LYS A 83 15.41 -10.94 28.33
N ARG A 84 15.55 -10.66 29.63
CA ARG A 84 15.53 -9.28 30.17
C ARG A 84 16.66 -8.40 29.62
N LYS A 85 17.81 -8.99 29.27
CA LYS A 85 19.01 -8.27 28.78
C LYS A 85 18.85 -7.73 27.36
N ASP A 86 17.97 -8.35 26.56
CA ASP A 86 17.79 -8.02 25.14
C ASP A 86 16.70 -6.93 24.96
N LEU A 87 16.06 -6.49 26.05
CA LEU A 87 14.96 -5.52 26.05
C LEU A 87 15.37 -4.22 26.76
N HIS A 88 15.09 -3.09 26.11
CA HIS A 88 15.33 -1.77 26.70
C HIS A 88 14.21 -1.38 27.67
N GLN A 89 14.44 -1.58 28.97
CA GLN A 89 13.44 -1.39 30.05
C GLN A 89 12.66 -0.06 30.00
N PRO A 90 13.27 1.12 29.72
CA PRO A 90 12.53 2.38 29.65
C PRO A 90 11.44 2.47 28.57
N PHE A 91 11.49 1.58 27.56
CA PHE A 91 10.51 1.58 26.45
C PHE A 91 9.23 0.81 26.79
N PHE A 92 9.21 0.03 27.86
CA PHE A 92 8.07 -0.79 28.27
C PHE A 92 7.37 -0.20 29.50
N PRO A 93 6.03 -0.27 29.58
CA PRO A 93 5.31 0.01 30.82
C PRO A 93 5.86 -0.87 31.95
N GLN A 94 6.33 -0.25 33.04
CA GLN A 94 6.99 -0.95 34.15
C GLN A 94 6.15 -2.11 34.70
N ASN A 95 4.82 -1.92 34.79
CA ASN A 95 3.89 -2.93 35.28
C ASN A 95 3.91 -4.20 34.41
N VAL A 96 3.88 -4.05 33.09
CA VAL A 96 3.83 -5.18 32.14
C VAL A 96 5.18 -5.90 32.08
N PHE A 97 6.27 -5.12 32.11
CA PHE A 97 7.62 -5.66 32.08
C PHE A 97 7.92 -6.50 33.34
N GLU A 98 7.56 -5.99 34.52
CA GLU A 98 7.77 -6.73 35.76
C GLU A 98 6.84 -7.94 35.90
N GLU A 99 5.59 -7.85 35.44
CA GLU A 99 4.63 -8.95 35.46
C GLU A 99 5.04 -10.13 34.58
N TYR A 100 5.55 -9.85 33.37
CA TYR A 100 6.03 -10.89 32.46
C TYR A 100 7.24 -11.66 33.01
N PHE A 101 8.23 -10.96 33.58
CA PHE A 101 9.45 -11.58 34.11
C PHE A 101 9.31 -12.12 35.54
N ASN A 102 8.36 -11.62 36.34
CA ASN A 102 8.12 -12.05 37.72
C ASN A 102 6.63 -12.38 37.97
N PRO A 103 6.06 -13.39 37.29
CA PRO A 103 4.62 -13.71 37.39
C PRO A 103 4.20 -14.17 38.81
N LYS A 104 5.16 -14.57 39.67
CA LYS A 104 4.92 -14.96 41.06
C LYS A 104 4.73 -13.79 42.03
N LYS A 105 5.05 -12.55 41.64
CA LYS A 105 4.73 -11.35 42.42
C LYS A 105 3.33 -10.86 42.06
N LYS A 106 2.31 -11.70 42.26
CA LYS A 106 0.93 -11.23 42.22
C LYS A 106 0.76 -10.18 43.31
N ARG A 107 0.65 -8.93 42.88
CA ARG A 107 0.17 -7.80 43.69
C ARG A 107 -1.13 -8.24 44.34
N LYS A 108 -1.23 -8.14 45.67
CA LYS A 108 -2.52 -8.12 46.39
C LYS A 108 -3.34 -7.00 45.74
N VAL A 109 -4.24 -7.35 44.83
CA VAL A 109 -5.27 -6.42 44.39
C VAL A 109 -6.24 -6.34 45.55
N ASP A 110 -6.27 -5.18 46.21
CA ASP A 110 -7.28 -4.86 47.21
C ASP A 110 -8.66 -5.07 46.58
N LYS A 111 -9.30 -6.19 46.93
CA LYS A 111 -10.74 -6.39 46.70
C LYS A 111 -11.46 -5.36 47.54
N LYS A 112 -11.73 -4.18 46.97
CA LYS A 112 -12.71 -3.25 47.52
C LYS A 112 -14.08 -3.89 47.32
N SER A 113 -14.58 -4.52 48.37
CA SER A 113 -15.91 -5.09 48.49
C SER A 113 -16.97 -4.06 48.12
N VAL A 114 -17.66 -4.28 47.00
CA VAL A 114 -19.00 -3.73 46.77
C VAL A 114 -19.97 -4.88 47.01
N SER A 115 -20.36 -5.04 48.28
CA SER A 115 -21.50 -5.87 48.65
C SER A 115 -22.79 -5.16 48.23
N LYS A 116 -23.40 -5.59 47.13
CA LYS A 116 -24.83 -5.37 46.90
C LYS A 116 -25.50 -6.74 46.84
N ARG A 117 -26.36 -6.94 47.83
CA ARG A 117 -27.16 -8.11 48.17
C ARG A 117 -27.92 -8.68 46.96
N VAL A 118 -27.86 -9.99 46.80
CA VAL A 118 -28.99 -10.80 46.33
C VAL A 118 -29.06 -11.99 47.28
N ASN A 119 -30.12 -12.02 48.09
CA ASN A 119 -30.48 -13.16 48.94
C ASN A 119 -31.13 -14.23 48.05
N LEU A 120 -30.58 -15.44 48.07
CA LEU A 120 -31.32 -16.67 47.82
C LEU A 120 -31.28 -17.43 49.16
N ASP A 121 -32.16 -17.02 50.08
CA ASP A 121 -32.58 -17.90 51.16
C ASP A 121 -33.18 -19.16 50.53
N ASP A 122 -32.99 -20.29 51.22
CA ASP A 122 -33.77 -21.53 51.14
C ASP A 122 -33.07 -22.73 50.47
N LEU A 123 -32.97 -23.82 51.27
CA LEU A 123 -32.38 -25.14 51.06
C LEU A 123 -30.87 -25.24 51.42
N GLY A 124 -30.43 -25.81 52.54
CA GLY A 124 -31.06 -26.71 53.51
C GLY A 124 -30.07 -27.80 53.91
N GLU A 125 -29.65 -27.75 55.20
CA GLU A 125 -29.24 -28.86 56.08
C GLU A 125 -27.93 -29.65 55.82
N ASP A 126 -26.96 -29.32 56.69
CA ASP A 126 -26.30 -30.20 57.67
C ASP A 126 -25.11 -31.13 57.35
N ALA A 127 -24.27 -31.16 58.40
CA ALA A 127 -23.15 -32.03 58.76
C ALA A 127 -21.80 -31.73 58.08
N GLU A 128 -20.87 -31.03 58.76
CA GLU A 128 -19.91 -31.61 59.73
C GLU A 128 -18.93 -32.58 59.01
N ASP A 129 -17.61 -32.52 59.12
CA ASP A 129 -16.75 -31.91 60.12
C ASP A 129 -15.29 -31.93 59.61
N GLN A 130 -14.52 -30.97 60.11
CA GLN A 130 -13.15 -31.07 60.63
C GLN A 130 -12.00 -31.79 59.87
N GLU A 131 -10.92 -31.01 59.71
CA GLU A 131 -9.52 -31.32 60.10
C GLU A 131 -8.80 -32.46 59.34
N LYS A 132 -7.49 -32.51 59.11
CA LYS A 132 -6.24 -31.83 59.50
C LYS A 132 -5.21 -32.31 58.45
N SER A 133 -4.15 -31.56 58.10
CA SER A 133 -2.76 -31.75 58.59
C SER A 133 -2.24 -33.21 58.41
N ASP A 134 -1.05 -33.52 57.94
CA ASP A 134 0.25 -32.86 57.95
C ASP A 134 1.23 -33.67 57.06
N GLU A 135 2.35 -33.03 56.77
CA GLU A 135 3.73 -33.56 56.74
C GLU A 135 4.11 -34.89 56.03
N ASP A 136 5.19 -34.74 55.26
CA ASP A 136 6.33 -35.65 55.14
C ASP A 136 6.13 -37.06 54.57
N ARG A 137 6.78 -37.28 53.42
CA ARG A 137 7.95 -38.17 53.36
C ARG A 137 8.63 -38.18 52.00
N SER A 138 9.93 -37.89 52.03
CA SER A 138 10.93 -38.46 51.13
C SER A 138 11.03 -39.98 51.33
N ASP A 139 11.44 -40.73 50.30
CA ASP A 139 12.69 -41.51 50.27
C ASP A 139 12.59 -42.73 49.31
N VAL A 140 13.69 -42.96 48.57
CA VAL A 140 14.30 -44.26 48.12
C VAL A 140 13.38 -45.38 47.57
N GLY A 141 13.67 -46.13 46.52
CA GLY A 141 14.86 -46.42 45.70
C GLY A 141 14.42 -47.38 44.58
N SER A 142 15.02 -47.33 43.38
CA SER A 142 16.10 -48.21 42.90
C SER A 142 15.72 -49.69 42.62
N GLN A 143 16.07 -50.10 41.40
CA GLN A 143 16.27 -51.46 40.83
C GLN A 143 15.00 -52.17 40.32
N ALA A 144 14.84 -52.33 38.99
CA ALA A 144 15.58 -53.14 38.01
C ALA A 144 14.93 -54.52 37.82
N ALA A 145 14.36 -54.73 36.64
CA ALA A 145 14.21 -56.05 36.01
C ALA A 145 14.09 -55.80 34.50
N GLU A 146 15.10 -56.27 33.77
CA GLU A 146 15.04 -56.55 32.34
C GLU A 146 14.06 -57.70 32.14
N GLU A 147 13.16 -57.61 31.16
CA GLU A 147 12.63 -58.78 30.48
C GLU A 147 12.61 -58.52 28.97
N ASP A 148 13.27 -59.46 28.30
CA ASP A 148 13.56 -59.64 26.89
C ASP A 148 12.31 -60.18 26.17
N TYR A 149 11.91 -59.56 25.05
CA TYR A 149 10.92 -60.11 24.14
C TYR A 149 11.35 -59.82 22.70
N ASP A 150 12.16 -60.74 22.18
CA ASP A 150 12.27 -61.06 20.75
C ASP A 150 10.92 -61.58 20.26
N VAL A 151 10.30 -60.88 19.31
CA VAL A 151 9.23 -61.41 18.46
C VAL A 151 9.60 -61.09 17.01
N ASP A 152 10.31 -62.02 16.41
CA ASP A 152 10.32 -62.24 14.96
C ASP A 152 8.91 -62.64 14.52
N GLU A 153 8.15 -61.73 13.91
CA GLU A 153 7.00 -62.09 13.07
C GLU A 153 7.06 -61.28 11.76
N GLU A 154 7.67 -61.94 10.79
CA GLU A 154 7.53 -61.76 9.35
C GLU A 154 6.03 -61.74 8.97
N TYR A 155 5.52 -60.56 8.61
CA TYR A 155 4.26 -60.43 7.89
C TYR A 155 4.42 -59.42 6.75
N ASP A 156 4.56 -59.98 5.55
CA ASP A 156 4.23 -59.35 4.28
C ASP A 156 2.84 -58.72 4.38
N ASN A 157 2.79 -57.40 4.59
CA ASN A 157 1.57 -56.63 4.47
C ASN A 157 1.64 -55.84 3.16
N ASP A 158 1.17 -56.50 2.10
CA ASP A 158 0.67 -56.02 0.81
C ASP A 158 -0.45 -54.95 0.90
N TYR A 159 -0.70 -54.44 2.10
CA TYR A 159 -1.70 -53.41 2.40
C TYR A 159 -1.22 -51.99 2.06
N ALA A 160 0.09 -51.76 1.90
CA ALA A 160 0.64 -50.43 1.61
C ALA A 160 0.65 -50.05 0.12
N GLU A 161 0.67 -51.03 -0.80
CA GLU A 161 0.85 -50.74 -2.25
C GLU A 161 -0.46 -50.54 -3.04
N ASN A 162 -1.62 -50.91 -2.48
CA ASN A 162 -2.91 -50.83 -3.21
C ASN A 162 -3.82 -49.64 -2.81
N TYR A 163 -3.39 -48.76 -1.91
CA TYR A 163 -4.24 -47.67 -1.41
C TYR A 163 -4.14 -46.36 -2.21
N PHE A 164 -3.20 -46.26 -3.16
CA PHE A 164 -3.01 -45.08 -4.01
C PHE A 164 -2.80 -45.41 -5.50
N ASP A 165 -3.30 -46.55 -5.98
CA ASP A 165 -3.39 -46.84 -7.41
C ASP A 165 -4.83 -46.62 -7.89
N ASN A 166 -5.18 -45.37 -8.14
CA ASN A 166 -6.36 -45.01 -8.91
C ASN A 166 -6.03 -45.18 -10.40
N GLY A 167 -6.10 -46.43 -10.85
CA GLY A 167 -5.73 -46.89 -12.19
C GLY A 167 -6.21 -46.00 -13.34
N GLU A 168 -5.36 -45.06 -13.72
CA GLU A 168 -5.34 -44.39 -15.02
C GLU A 168 -3.94 -44.62 -15.61
N GLY A 169 -3.77 -45.81 -16.17
CA GLY A 169 -2.72 -46.10 -17.11
C GLY A 169 -3.04 -45.49 -18.48
N ASP A 170 -1.99 -45.00 -19.11
CA ASP A 170 -1.74 -44.90 -20.56
C ASP A 170 -2.93 -44.59 -21.48
N ASP A 171 -2.91 -43.38 -22.06
CA ASP A 171 -3.21 -43.18 -23.49
C ASP A 171 -2.27 -42.10 -24.07
N MET A 172 -1.15 -42.59 -24.60
CA MET A 172 -0.32 -41.93 -25.60
C MET A 172 -1.04 -42.02 -26.95
N ASP A 173 -1.50 -40.90 -27.51
CA ASP A 173 -1.88 -40.80 -28.92
C ASP A 173 -1.34 -39.52 -29.57
N ASP A 174 -0.18 -39.70 -30.20
CA ASP A 174 0.15 -39.31 -31.57
C ASP A 174 -0.83 -38.37 -32.30
N LEU A 175 -0.43 -37.10 -32.45
CA LEU A 175 -0.85 -36.27 -33.60
C LEU A 175 0.34 -35.49 -34.17
N GLY A 176 1.04 -36.14 -35.11
CA GLY A 176 1.04 -35.62 -36.48
C GLY A 176 2.03 -34.50 -36.81
N GLY A 177 3.16 -34.90 -37.38
CA GLY A 177 4.03 -34.01 -38.15
C GLY A 177 3.38 -33.47 -39.43
N GLY A 178 3.82 -32.28 -39.83
CA GLY A 178 3.49 -31.65 -41.10
C GLY A 178 4.50 -30.57 -41.43
N GLY A 179 5.54 -30.93 -42.17
CA GLY A 179 6.50 -29.99 -42.73
C GLY A 179 5.93 -29.17 -43.89
N GLY A 180 6.66 -28.13 -44.28
CA GLY A 180 6.39 -27.38 -45.49
C GLY A 180 7.01 -26.00 -45.42
N GLY A 181 8.26 -25.89 -45.89
CA GLY A 181 8.84 -24.59 -46.22
C GLY A 181 8.09 -23.97 -47.39
N ASP A 182 7.98 -22.65 -47.38
CA ASP A 182 7.84 -21.90 -48.62
C ASP A 182 8.65 -20.60 -48.54
N GLU A 183 9.24 -20.31 -49.68
CA GLU A 183 10.29 -19.35 -49.93
C GLU A 183 9.72 -17.93 -50.10
N GLY A 184 10.50 -16.96 -49.60
CA GLY A 184 10.98 -15.87 -50.45
C GLY A 184 9.95 -15.09 -51.24
N GLY A 185 9.21 -14.23 -50.56
CA GLY A 185 8.38 -13.20 -51.20
C GLY A 185 8.02 -12.06 -50.26
N ALA A 186 9.01 -11.52 -49.52
CA ALA A 186 8.82 -10.32 -48.72
C ALA A 186 8.57 -9.11 -49.64
N ALA A 187 7.30 -8.93 -50.05
CA ALA A 187 6.82 -7.60 -50.38
C ALA A 187 7.21 -6.69 -49.21
N PRO A 188 7.78 -5.49 -49.46
CA PRO A 188 8.09 -4.57 -48.38
C PRO A 188 6.81 -4.35 -47.59
N ALA A 189 6.77 -4.82 -46.34
CA ALA A 189 5.67 -4.54 -45.43
C ALA A 189 5.48 -3.02 -45.48
N ALA A 190 4.28 -2.59 -45.84
CA ALA A 190 3.97 -1.17 -45.93
C ALA A 190 4.05 -0.61 -44.50
N VAL A 191 5.20 -0.07 -44.12
CA VAL A 191 5.44 0.48 -42.79
C VAL A 191 4.48 1.64 -42.61
N GLY A 192 3.56 1.48 -41.65
CA GLY A 192 2.57 2.50 -41.32
C GLY A 192 3.22 3.68 -40.60
N ALA A 193 2.64 4.87 -40.75
CA ALA A 193 2.87 5.91 -39.77
C ALA A 193 2.20 5.50 -38.45
N CYS A 194 2.81 5.85 -37.31
CA CYS A 194 2.19 5.65 -36.00
C CYS A 194 0.88 6.44 -35.94
N GLU A 195 -0.24 5.72 -35.97
CA GLU A 195 -1.59 6.26 -35.88
C GLU A 195 -2.39 5.38 -34.90
N GLY A 196 -3.45 5.94 -34.30
CA GLY A 196 -4.34 5.18 -33.42
C GLY A 196 -3.63 4.52 -32.24
N GLU A 197 -3.63 3.18 -32.20
CA GLU A 197 -3.09 2.37 -31.10
C GLU A 197 -1.60 2.62 -30.85
N CYS A 198 -0.81 2.90 -31.88
CA CYS A 198 0.61 3.19 -31.71
C CYS A 198 0.83 4.49 -30.91
N ILE A 199 0.08 5.56 -31.22
CA ILE A 199 0.17 6.84 -30.48
C ILE A 199 -0.27 6.65 -29.04
N VAL A 200 -1.42 5.98 -28.85
CA VAL A 200 -2.01 5.73 -27.52
C VAL A 200 -1.06 4.88 -26.67
N GLY A 201 -0.54 3.79 -27.24
CA GLY A 201 0.36 2.85 -26.56
C GLY A 201 1.66 3.51 -26.12
N ILE A 202 2.33 4.23 -27.02
CA ILE A 202 3.59 4.94 -26.71
C ILE A 202 3.36 6.04 -25.66
N THR A 203 2.27 6.80 -25.78
CA THR A 203 1.92 7.85 -24.81
C THR A 203 1.72 7.25 -23.42
N ASN A 204 0.93 6.18 -23.31
CA ASN A 204 0.66 5.50 -22.05
C ASN A 204 1.93 4.85 -21.46
N ALA A 205 2.80 4.28 -22.29
CA ALA A 205 4.06 3.70 -21.84
C ALA A 205 4.95 4.76 -21.16
N PHE A 206 5.09 5.96 -21.75
CA PHE A 206 5.80 7.06 -21.11
C PHE A 206 5.14 7.50 -19.80
N LEU A 207 3.82 7.66 -19.76
CA LEU A 207 3.10 8.05 -18.53
C LEU A 207 3.28 7.02 -17.41
N GLY A 208 3.18 5.74 -17.74
CA GLY A 208 3.43 4.64 -16.79
C GLY A 208 4.84 4.69 -16.24
N ASN A 209 5.84 4.81 -17.12
CA ASN A 209 7.25 4.91 -16.75
C ASN A 209 7.56 6.12 -15.85
N TYR A 210 6.94 7.28 -16.08
CA TYR A 210 7.11 8.46 -15.22
C TYR A 210 6.41 8.36 -13.86
N THR A 211 5.44 7.45 -13.69
CA THR A 211 4.61 7.38 -12.48
C THR A 211 5.46 7.18 -11.21
N GLU A 212 6.45 6.28 -11.24
CA GLU A 212 7.33 6.02 -10.09
C GLU A 212 8.17 7.26 -9.69
N HIS A 213 8.73 7.95 -10.69
CA HIS A 213 9.53 9.16 -10.47
C HIS A 213 8.70 10.28 -9.87
N ILE A 214 7.48 10.47 -10.38
CA ILE A 214 6.54 11.47 -9.89
C ILE A 214 6.12 11.16 -8.45
N GLN A 215 5.81 9.90 -8.15
CA GLN A 215 5.50 9.47 -6.78
C GLN A 215 6.67 9.76 -5.83
N THR A 216 7.91 9.47 -6.24
CA THR A 216 9.11 9.77 -5.46
C THR A 216 9.25 11.27 -5.19
N VAL A 217 9.04 12.12 -6.20
CA VAL A 217 9.07 13.58 -6.05
C VAL A 217 8.03 14.05 -5.03
N PHE A 218 6.78 13.57 -5.13
CA PHE A 218 5.73 13.99 -4.19
C PHE A 218 5.92 13.44 -2.78
N GLN A 219 6.50 12.24 -2.62
CA GLN A 219 6.91 11.73 -1.31
C GLN A 219 7.93 12.67 -0.65
N ASP A 220 8.97 13.10 -1.37
CA ASP A 220 9.97 14.05 -0.89
C ASP A 220 9.34 15.41 -0.51
N ILE A 221 8.42 15.92 -1.34
CA ILE A 221 7.69 17.16 -1.07
C ILE A 221 6.80 17.02 0.17
N SER A 222 6.06 15.93 0.30
CA SER A 222 5.19 15.67 1.45
C SER A 222 5.99 15.55 2.75
N GLN A 223 7.17 14.92 2.71
CA GLN A 223 8.07 14.86 3.86
C GLN A 223 8.52 16.27 4.27
N LYS A 224 8.92 17.12 3.31
CA LYS A 224 9.31 18.52 3.58
C LYS A 224 8.16 19.34 4.16
N ILE A 225 6.93 19.18 3.66
CA ILE A 225 5.73 19.86 4.19
C ILE A 225 5.47 19.42 5.63
N SER A 226 5.48 18.11 5.87
CA SER A 226 5.28 17.53 7.20
C SER A 226 6.31 18.04 8.21
N GLN A 227 7.59 18.02 7.83
CA GLN A 227 8.68 18.41 8.72
C GLN A 227 8.76 19.92 8.97
N LYS A 228 8.49 20.75 7.95
CA LYS A 228 8.74 22.20 8.04
C LYS A 228 7.50 23.05 8.31
N LEU A 229 6.34 22.64 7.81
CA LEU A 229 5.13 23.49 7.84
C LEU A 229 4.12 23.03 8.89
N LEU A 230 4.07 21.73 9.19
CA LEU A 230 3.03 21.14 10.02
C LEU A 230 3.53 20.84 11.45
N PRO A 231 2.84 21.31 12.50
CA PRO A 231 3.32 21.23 13.89
C PRO A 231 3.29 19.82 14.51
N GLN A 232 2.66 18.84 13.85
CA GLN A 232 2.57 17.45 14.36
C GLN A 232 3.52 16.49 13.65
N HIS A 233 4.20 16.96 12.60
CA HIS A 233 4.92 16.11 11.66
C HIS A 233 4.09 14.87 11.27
N PRO A 234 2.87 15.07 10.71
CA PRO A 234 2.02 13.97 10.31
C PRO A 234 2.78 13.03 9.37
N SER A 235 2.37 11.76 9.31
CA SER A 235 3.05 10.80 8.44
C SER A 235 3.09 11.29 7.00
N THR A 236 4.11 10.85 6.25
CA THR A 236 4.24 11.12 4.81
C THR A 236 2.94 10.76 4.07
N LYS A 237 2.34 9.61 4.40
CA LYS A 237 1.05 9.17 3.84
C LYS A 237 -0.09 10.16 4.11
N GLN A 238 -0.20 10.70 5.33
CA GLN A 238 -1.23 11.69 5.63
C GLN A 238 -0.97 13.00 4.89
N THR A 239 0.29 13.42 4.80
CA THR A 239 0.67 14.68 4.13
C THR A 239 0.51 14.60 2.61
N MET A 240 0.70 13.42 2.03
CA MET A 240 0.41 13.15 0.62
C MET A 240 -1.04 13.45 0.25
N THR A 241 -2.00 13.22 1.16
CA THR A 241 -3.41 13.53 0.85
C THR A 241 -3.67 15.02 0.59
N TYR A 242 -2.83 15.91 1.12
CA TYR A 242 -2.89 17.33 0.81
C TYR A 242 -2.39 17.67 -0.59
N LEU A 243 -1.60 16.79 -1.22
CA LEU A 243 -1.02 16.96 -2.55
C LEU A 243 -1.88 16.35 -3.66
N ASN A 244 -2.89 15.55 -3.34
CA ASN A 244 -3.82 14.94 -4.29
C ASN A 244 -4.36 15.94 -5.35
N PRO A 245 -4.76 17.18 -5.01
CA PRO A 245 -5.26 18.11 -6.04
C PRO A 245 -4.28 18.40 -7.18
N ILE A 246 -2.97 18.29 -6.96
CA ILE A 246 -1.96 18.42 -8.01
C ILE A 246 -1.78 17.11 -8.76
N ILE A 247 -1.80 15.97 -8.05
CA ILE A 247 -1.68 14.64 -8.64
C ILE A 247 -2.87 14.38 -9.57
N ASP A 248 -4.09 14.61 -9.11
CA ASP A 248 -5.32 14.45 -9.89
C ASP A 248 -5.33 15.38 -11.14
N ALA A 249 -4.82 16.61 -10.98
CA ALA A 249 -4.69 17.56 -12.08
C ALA A 249 -3.61 17.15 -13.08
N TYR A 250 -2.54 16.50 -12.62
CA TYR A 250 -1.51 15.94 -13.49
C TYR A 250 -2.07 14.75 -14.27
N GLU A 251 -2.68 13.78 -13.58
CA GLU A 251 -3.26 12.58 -14.22
C GLU A 251 -4.26 12.95 -15.32
N SER A 252 -5.15 13.92 -15.05
CA SER A 252 -6.14 14.38 -16.04
C SER A 252 -5.56 15.14 -17.23
N ALA A 253 -4.45 15.89 -17.07
CA ALA A 253 -3.86 16.69 -18.14
C ALA A 253 -2.72 15.97 -18.89
N SER A 254 -2.09 14.99 -18.24
CA SER A 254 -0.83 14.38 -18.69
C SER A 254 -0.97 13.64 -20.01
N TYR A 255 -2.08 12.93 -20.24
CA TYR A 255 -2.29 12.19 -21.49
C TYR A 255 -2.34 13.10 -22.71
N THR A 256 -3.29 14.03 -22.75
CA THR A 256 -3.43 14.95 -23.88
C THR A 256 -2.19 15.81 -24.05
N GLY A 257 -1.56 16.24 -22.97
CA GLY A 257 -0.33 17.01 -23.02
C GLY A 257 0.86 16.24 -23.58
N MET A 258 1.05 14.99 -23.15
CA MET A 258 2.13 14.11 -23.62
C MET A 258 1.91 13.70 -25.07
N GLU A 259 0.69 13.31 -25.42
CA GLU A 259 0.29 13.01 -26.79
C GLU A 259 0.64 14.19 -27.68
N THR A 260 0.12 15.39 -27.39
CA THR A 260 0.35 16.60 -28.21
C THR A 260 1.82 17.02 -28.28
N ALA A 261 2.58 16.84 -27.21
CA ALA A 261 4.00 17.17 -27.15
C ALA A 261 4.84 16.26 -28.06
N ILE A 262 4.49 14.98 -28.16
CA ILE A 262 5.16 14.02 -29.04
C ILE A 262 4.59 14.14 -30.47
N PHE A 263 3.27 14.05 -30.59
CA PHE A 263 2.48 14.00 -31.83
C PHE A 263 1.36 15.07 -31.83
N PRO A 264 1.26 15.97 -32.82
CA PRO A 264 2.06 16.09 -34.03
C PRO A 264 3.21 17.10 -33.86
N SER A 265 3.58 17.47 -32.64
CA SER A 265 4.51 18.60 -32.41
C SER A 265 5.90 18.36 -32.97
N TYR A 266 6.46 17.15 -32.80
CA TYR A 266 7.77 16.78 -33.35
C TYR A 266 7.68 15.61 -34.32
N PHE A 267 7.00 14.54 -33.91
CA PHE A 267 6.73 13.40 -34.77
C PHE A 267 5.39 13.60 -35.46
N HIS A 268 5.41 13.83 -36.77
CA HIS A 268 4.21 13.97 -37.57
C HIS A 268 3.78 12.60 -38.08
N GLY A 269 2.48 12.32 -38.26
CA GLY A 269 2.02 11.02 -38.77
C GLY A 269 2.56 10.69 -40.18
N LYS A 270 1.70 10.70 -41.20
CA LYS A 270 2.18 10.54 -42.58
C LYS A 270 3.08 11.72 -42.95
N CYS A 271 4.23 11.41 -43.54
CA CYS A 271 5.21 12.39 -44.00
C CYS A 271 4.71 13.10 -45.28
N GLN A 272 3.56 13.77 -45.23
CA GLN A 272 3.00 14.46 -46.38
C GLN A 272 3.40 15.94 -46.36
N ARG A 273 4.14 16.37 -47.37
CA ARG A 273 4.27 17.80 -47.69
C ARG A 273 3.19 18.15 -48.69
N ASN A 274 2.24 19.01 -48.30
CA ASN A 274 1.13 19.46 -49.15
C ASN A 274 0.27 18.30 -49.72
N GLY A 275 0.05 17.23 -48.93
CA GLY A 275 -0.72 16.06 -49.37
C GLY A 275 0.01 15.14 -50.35
N VAL A 276 1.31 15.37 -50.60
CA VAL A 276 2.15 14.50 -51.44
C VAL A 276 3.23 13.87 -50.57
N ASP A 277 3.36 12.55 -50.66
CA ASP A 277 4.46 11.81 -50.05
C ASP A 277 5.75 12.16 -50.82
N PRO A 278 6.74 12.83 -50.19
CA PRO A 278 7.96 13.20 -50.87
C PRO A 278 8.70 11.92 -51.31
N PRO A 279 9.18 11.85 -52.57
CA PRO A 279 9.94 10.70 -53.03
C PRO A 279 11.25 10.60 -52.23
N GLY A 280 11.40 9.56 -51.41
CA GLY A 280 12.64 9.26 -50.69
C GLY A 280 12.60 9.31 -49.16
N CYS A 281 11.45 9.18 -48.49
CA CYS A 281 11.48 8.77 -47.07
C CYS A 281 11.95 7.30 -47.01
N PRO A 282 13.24 7.07 -46.64
CA PRO A 282 13.72 7.35 -45.30
C PRO A 282 15.10 8.03 -45.31
N ASN A 283 15.16 9.32 -45.63
CA ASN A 283 16.30 10.11 -45.17
C ASN A 283 16.03 10.55 -43.72
N PRO A 284 16.76 10.06 -42.71
CA PRO A 284 16.58 10.49 -41.33
C PRO A 284 16.76 12.01 -41.16
N ASP A 285 17.56 12.66 -42.02
CA ASP A 285 17.85 14.09 -41.93
C ASP A 285 16.77 15.00 -42.56
N CYS A 286 15.55 14.50 -42.73
CA CYS A 286 14.44 15.31 -43.20
C CYS A 286 14.04 16.36 -42.14
N PRO A 287 13.75 17.63 -42.54
CA PRO A 287 13.30 18.66 -41.60
C PRO A 287 11.97 18.35 -40.89
N VAL A 288 11.18 17.44 -41.45
CA VAL A 288 9.93 16.94 -40.90
C VAL A 288 10.16 15.48 -40.55
N VAL A 289 10.16 15.16 -39.26
CA VAL A 289 10.40 13.80 -38.77
C VAL A 289 9.10 13.01 -38.89
N CYS A 290 9.12 11.92 -39.64
CA CYS A 290 8.00 11.00 -39.72
C CYS A 290 7.82 10.30 -38.37
N GLY A 291 6.59 10.09 -37.95
CA GLY A 291 6.23 9.35 -36.74
C GLY A 291 6.13 7.87 -37.03
N THR A 292 6.98 7.30 -37.88
CA THR A 292 7.03 5.84 -38.02
C THR A 292 7.72 5.23 -36.80
N PRO A 293 7.38 3.99 -36.39
CA PRO A 293 8.09 3.30 -35.32
C PRO A 293 9.62 3.33 -35.46
N GLY A 294 10.14 3.08 -36.66
CA GLY A 294 11.58 3.16 -36.94
C GLY A 294 12.18 4.55 -36.73
N SER A 295 11.45 5.62 -37.07
CA SER A 295 11.91 6.99 -36.86
C SER A 295 11.90 7.37 -35.37
N LEU A 296 10.89 6.92 -34.62
CA LEU A 296 10.82 7.10 -33.16
C LEU A 296 11.99 6.42 -32.45
N VAL A 297 12.36 5.21 -32.87
CA VAL A 297 13.54 4.47 -32.39
C VAL A 297 14.84 5.18 -32.75
N HIS A 298 14.96 5.66 -33.99
CA HIS A 298 16.14 6.38 -34.45
C HIS A 298 16.35 7.70 -33.66
N PHE A 299 15.27 8.44 -33.42
CA PHE A 299 15.27 9.70 -32.67
C PHE A 299 14.90 9.53 -31.20
N TYR A 300 15.19 8.36 -30.61
CA TYR A 300 14.79 8.06 -29.25
C TYR A 300 15.29 9.06 -28.19
N PRO A 301 16.56 9.53 -28.22
CA PRO A 301 17.04 10.55 -27.28
C PRO A 301 16.18 11.82 -27.30
N LYS A 302 15.70 12.21 -28.50
CA LYS A 302 14.82 13.36 -28.69
C LYS A 302 13.41 13.10 -28.19
N LEU A 303 12.85 11.93 -28.51
CA LEU A 303 11.54 11.48 -28.02
C LEU A 303 11.48 11.52 -26.49
N ARG A 304 12.48 10.92 -25.84
CA ARG A 304 12.63 10.93 -24.38
C ARG A 304 12.74 12.35 -23.82
N TYR A 305 13.55 13.20 -24.44
CA TYR A 305 13.70 14.61 -24.02
C TYR A 305 12.37 15.37 -24.09
N ILE A 306 11.60 15.19 -25.15
CA ILE A 306 10.27 15.79 -25.31
C ILE A 306 9.34 15.33 -24.18
N ALA A 307 9.26 14.02 -23.95
CA ALA A 307 8.42 13.44 -22.91
C ALA A 307 8.80 13.96 -21.51
N TYR A 308 10.10 13.96 -21.19
CA TYR A 308 10.61 14.50 -19.93
C TYR A 308 10.25 15.98 -19.77
N ASN A 309 10.53 16.80 -20.79
CA ASN A 309 10.35 18.24 -20.71
C ASN A 309 8.87 18.60 -20.57
N HIS A 310 7.98 17.87 -21.24
CA HIS A 310 6.55 18.01 -21.06
C HIS A 310 6.13 17.72 -19.61
N THR A 311 6.48 16.54 -19.07
CA THR A 311 6.18 16.15 -17.69
C THR A 311 6.69 17.19 -16.68
N ARG A 312 7.93 17.64 -16.86
CA ARG A 312 8.56 18.66 -16.01
C ARG A 312 7.82 20.00 -16.08
N SER A 313 7.44 20.45 -17.28
CA SER A 313 6.71 21.71 -17.45
C SER A 313 5.33 21.63 -16.83
N LEU A 314 4.59 20.55 -17.09
CA LEU A 314 3.25 20.36 -16.56
C LEU A 314 3.25 20.36 -15.02
N LEU A 315 4.17 19.61 -14.40
CA LEU A 315 4.31 19.59 -12.95
C LEU A 315 4.72 20.95 -12.37
N LYS A 316 5.58 21.70 -13.07
CA LYS A 316 5.95 23.07 -12.69
C LYS A 316 4.73 23.98 -12.71
N ASP A 317 3.93 23.94 -13.76
CA ASP A 317 2.77 24.81 -13.94
C ASP A 317 1.70 24.51 -12.89
N LEU A 318 1.41 23.23 -12.67
CA LEU A 318 0.48 22.79 -11.62
C LEU A 318 0.97 23.13 -10.19
N SER A 319 2.29 23.18 -9.98
CA SER A 319 2.91 23.52 -8.68
C SER A 319 3.18 25.01 -8.49
N THR A 320 2.90 25.86 -9.48
CA THR A 320 3.18 27.30 -9.41
C THR A 320 2.06 28.04 -8.67
N PRO A 321 2.39 29.00 -7.78
CA PRO A 321 1.36 29.82 -7.12
C PRO A 321 0.45 30.51 -8.13
N GLY A 322 -0.85 30.33 -7.96
CA GLY A 322 -1.89 30.85 -8.86
C GLY A 322 -2.62 29.76 -9.65
N SER A 323 -2.04 28.57 -9.79
CA SER A 323 -2.77 27.42 -10.35
C SER A 323 -3.92 26.99 -9.42
N GLU A 324 -5.00 26.46 -9.99
CA GLU A 324 -6.15 26.01 -9.21
C GLU A 324 -5.78 24.87 -8.25
N SER A 325 -4.99 23.91 -8.74
CA SER A 325 -4.49 22.77 -7.97
C SER A 325 -3.60 23.22 -6.81
N TYR A 326 -2.64 24.13 -7.05
CA TYR A 326 -1.80 24.71 -6.00
C TYR A 326 -2.64 25.41 -4.93
N ARG A 327 -3.67 26.19 -5.32
CA ARG A 327 -4.55 26.88 -4.37
C ARG A 327 -5.30 25.90 -3.46
N LYS A 328 -5.74 24.74 -3.99
CA LYS A 328 -6.37 23.68 -3.19
C LYS A 328 -5.38 23.08 -2.18
N VAL A 329 -4.15 22.79 -2.61
CA VAL A 329 -3.07 22.31 -1.73
C VAL A 329 -2.75 23.34 -0.64
N GLU A 330 -2.57 24.61 -1.01
CA GLU A 330 -2.28 25.70 -0.07
C GLU A 330 -3.34 25.80 1.01
N ASN A 331 -4.62 25.82 0.62
CA ASN A 331 -5.74 25.87 1.58
C ASN A 331 -5.75 24.66 2.52
N ALA A 332 -5.48 23.46 2.02
CA ALA A 332 -5.44 22.25 2.82
C ALA A 332 -4.29 22.28 3.85
N VAL A 333 -3.09 22.69 3.43
CA VAL A 333 -1.90 22.79 4.28
C VAL A 333 -2.06 23.89 5.34
N VAL A 334 -2.58 25.07 4.96
CA VAL A 334 -2.85 26.18 5.89
C VAL A 334 -3.88 25.77 6.95
N LYS A 335 -4.98 25.13 6.53
CA LYS A 335 -6.01 24.60 7.43
C LYS A 335 -5.43 23.57 8.41
N ALA A 336 -4.59 22.66 7.93
CA ALA A 336 -3.91 21.66 8.76
C ALA A 336 -2.94 22.29 9.77
N ALA A 337 -2.24 23.38 9.39
CA ALA A 337 -1.34 24.10 10.27
C ALA A 337 -2.06 24.89 11.38
N ALA A 338 -3.30 25.33 11.14
CA ALA A 338 -4.11 26.13 12.06
C ALA A 338 -4.83 25.30 13.16
N MET A 339 -5.25 24.07 12.84
CA MET A 339 -6.19 23.27 13.66
C MET A 339 -5.80 23.01 15.12
N ARG A 340 -4.52 23.12 15.52
CA ARG A 340 -4.09 22.76 16.88
C ARG A 340 -4.25 23.83 17.96
N ARG A 341 -4.47 25.11 17.64
CA ARG A 341 -4.60 26.14 18.69
C ARG A 341 -6.02 26.35 19.21
N MET A 342 -7.04 25.94 18.45
CA MET A 342 -8.43 25.98 18.95
C MET A 342 -8.58 25.17 20.25
N VAL A 343 -8.06 23.95 20.29
CA VAL A 343 -8.27 23.03 21.43
C VAL A 343 -7.67 23.58 22.74
N ARG A 344 -6.62 24.41 22.69
CA ARG A 344 -5.98 24.94 23.90
C ARG A 344 -6.68 26.18 24.45
N TRP A 345 -7.26 27.03 23.60
CA TRP A 345 -7.96 28.24 24.02
C TRP A 345 -9.36 27.95 24.59
N TYR A 346 -10.12 27.02 24.00
CA TYR A 346 -11.41 26.61 24.55
C TYR A 346 -11.31 25.99 25.96
N ARG A 347 -10.15 25.41 26.31
CA ARG A 347 -9.92 24.83 27.65
C ARG A 347 -9.60 25.87 28.74
N PHE A 348 -9.13 27.06 28.37
CA PHE A 348 -8.85 28.16 29.32
C PHE A 348 -9.99 29.20 29.39
N GLY A 349 -10.76 29.39 28.32
CA GLY A 349 -11.90 30.33 28.31
C GLY A 349 -13.08 29.89 29.18
N HIS A 350 -13.32 28.58 29.33
CA HIS A 350 -14.42 28.08 30.16
C HIS A 350 -14.21 28.23 31.67
N ALA A 351 -12.98 28.42 32.14
CA ALA A 351 -12.71 28.63 33.56
C ALA A 351 -13.12 30.05 34.04
N ALA A 352 -13.18 31.04 33.13
CA ALA A 352 -13.57 32.41 33.46
C ALA A 352 -15.09 32.65 33.37
N ALA A 353 -15.84 31.82 32.65
CA ALA A 353 -17.30 31.93 32.55
C ALA A 353 -18.06 31.40 33.78
N ALA A 354 -17.36 30.78 34.75
CA ALA A 354 -17.96 30.31 36.01
C ALA A 354 -18.07 31.42 37.09
N SER A 355 -17.45 32.58 36.90
CA SER A 355 -17.69 33.75 37.75
C SER A 355 -18.90 34.51 37.21
N GLY A 356 -20.08 34.25 37.77
CA GLY A 356 -21.39 34.71 37.31
C GLY A 356 -21.61 36.24 37.31
N HIS A 357 -20.91 36.95 36.42
CA HIS A 357 -21.28 38.31 36.05
C HIS A 357 -22.20 38.28 34.81
N PRO A 358 -23.42 38.84 34.90
CA PRO A 358 -24.27 39.03 33.74
C PRO A 358 -23.58 40.03 32.80
N GLY A 359 -23.08 39.51 31.68
CA GLY A 359 -22.50 40.30 30.61
C GLY A 359 -23.57 41.04 29.82
N PRO A 360 -23.21 42.20 29.22
CA PRO A 360 -24.12 43.02 28.44
C PRO A 360 -24.67 42.24 27.24
N ASP A 361 -25.95 42.47 26.96
CA ASP A 361 -26.74 41.85 25.90
C ASP A 361 -25.98 41.83 24.57
N MET A 362 -25.43 40.66 24.21
CA MET A 362 -24.82 40.45 22.90
C MET A 362 -25.93 40.25 21.89
N GLU A 363 -26.00 41.18 20.93
CA GLU A 363 -26.82 41.09 19.73
C GLU A 363 -26.61 39.74 19.02
N GLU A 364 -27.72 39.00 18.85
CA GLU A 364 -27.78 37.72 18.15
C GLU A 364 -27.45 37.93 16.66
N GLY A 365 -26.18 37.84 16.28
CA GLY A 365 -25.84 37.95 14.85
C GLY A 365 -24.41 37.60 14.45
N GLU A 366 -23.43 37.78 15.34
CA GLU A 366 -22.03 37.60 14.97
C GLU A 366 -21.44 36.33 15.61
N GLY A 367 -21.37 35.26 14.82
CA GLY A 367 -20.82 33.98 15.26
C GLY A 367 -19.33 34.07 15.65
N PRO A 368 -18.85 33.17 16.54
CA PRO A 368 -17.49 33.19 17.11
C PRO A 368 -16.34 33.06 16.10
N GLU A 369 -16.61 32.86 14.80
CA GLU A 369 -15.58 32.85 13.75
C GLU A 369 -14.97 34.24 13.48
N VAL A 370 -15.71 35.34 13.68
CA VAL A 370 -15.24 36.69 13.31
C VAL A 370 -14.18 37.20 14.30
N MET A 371 -14.33 36.89 15.59
CA MET A 371 -13.44 37.41 16.65
C MET A 371 -12.00 36.83 16.59
N MET A 372 -11.80 35.64 16.00
CA MET A 372 -10.47 35.01 15.95
C MET A 372 -9.59 35.48 14.79
N ARG A 373 -10.16 36.07 13.73
CA ARG A 373 -9.39 36.50 12.54
C ARG A 373 -8.48 37.70 12.79
N ASN A 374 -8.68 38.45 13.86
CA ASN A 374 -7.95 39.70 14.11
C ASN A 374 -6.69 39.57 14.98
N PHE A 375 -6.23 38.36 15.32
CA PHE A 375 -4.96 38.21 16.03
C PHE A 375 -3.78 38.33 15.04
N PRO A 376 -2.92 39.35 15.16
CA PRO A 376 -1.80 39.59 14.22
C PRO A 376 -0.85 38.39 14.11
N TYR A 377 -0.75 37.58 15.17
CA TYR A 377 0.07 36.38 15.19
C TYR A 377 -0.44 35.26 14.27
N VAL A 378 -1.75 35.13 14.09
CA VAL A 378 -2.34 34.08 13.25
C VAL A 378 -2.06 34.39 11.78
N LEU A 379 -2.28 35.63 11.36
CA LEU A 379 -2.00 36.10 9.99
C LEU A 379 -0.53 35.90 9.61
N LYS A 380 0.41 36.31 10.47
CA LYS A 380 1.85 36.13 10.23
C LYS A 380 2.24 34.65 10.07
N ARG A 381 1.58 33.75 10.80
CA ARG A 381 1.86 32.30 10.69
C ARG A 381 1.31 31.73 9.39
N GLU A 382 0.11 32.14 8.96
CA GLU A 382 -0.44 31.72 7.67
C GLU A 382 0.46 32.17 6.52
N GLU A 383 0.92 33.42 6.54
CA GLU A 383 1.89 33.94 5.57
C GLU A 383 3.18 33.10 5.55
N ASN A 384 3.76 32.80 6.72
CA ASN A 384 4.95 31.96 6.80
C ASN A 384 4.71 30.54 6.24
N VAL A 385 3.52 29.97 6.45
CA VAL A 385 3.17 28.63 5.91
C VAL A 385 3.02 28.70 4.39
N LYS A 386 2.38 29.75 3.86
CA LYS A 386 2.23 29.95 2.41
C LYS A 386 3.58 30.17 1.72
N GLU A 387 4.44 31.01 2.29
CA GLU A 387 5.79 31.24 1.78
C GLU A 387 6.64 29.96 1.85
N GLY A 388 6.56 29.22 2.96
CA GLY A 388 7.22 27.94 3.12
C GLY A 388 6.74 26.90 2.10
N LEU A 389 5.43 26.83 1.83
CA LEU A 389 4.86 25.96 0.82
C LEU A 389 5.34 26.34 -0.58
N LYS A 390 5.30 27.62 -0.94
CA LYS A 390 5.82 28.13 -2.21
C LYS A 390 7.27 27.71 -2.44
N ASN A 391 8.10 27.87 -1.41
CA ASN A 391 9.52 27.49 -1.46
C ASN A 391 9.72 25.98 -1.61
N ILE A 392 8.88 25.15 -0.98
CA ILE A 392 8.92 23.69 -1.14
C ILE A 392 8.46 23.28 -2.54
N MET A 393 7.32 23.78 -3.00
CA MET A 393 6.73 23.43 -4.30
C MET A 393 7.59 23.89 -5.48
N SER A 394 8.34 24.99 -5.34
CA SER A 394 9.31 25.42 -6.36
C SER A 394 10.43 24.41 -6.66
N GLN A 395 10.62 23.41 -5.79
CA GLN A 395 11.65 22.38 -5.95
C GLN A 395 11.17 21.19 -6.80
N VAL A 396 9.88 21.09 -7.13
CA VAL A 396 9.31 19.97 -7.90
C VAL A 396 10.10 19.67 -9.18
N PRO A 397 10.43 20.66 -10.05
CA PRO A 397 11.19 20.39 -11.27
C PRO A 397 12.61 19.88 -11.01
N VAL A 398 13.25 20.37 -9.95
CA VAL A 398 14.62 19.98 -9.56
C VAL A 398 14.64 18.57 -8.96
N LEU A 399 13.61 18.22 -8.19
CA LEU A 399 13.47 16.86 -7.65
C LEU A 399 13.21 15.84 -8.75
N LEU A 400 12.44 16.19 -9.78
CA LEU A 400 12.23 15.32 -10.94
C LEU A 400 13.52 15.10 -11.75
N GLU A 401 14.30 16.16 -11.97
CA GLU A 401 15.64 16.06 -12.58
C GLU A 401 16.55 15.13 -11.77
N LYS A 402 16.52 15.28 -10.44
CA LYS A 402 17.28 14.43 -9.52
C LYS A 402 16.80 12.97 -9.56
N SER A 403 15.49 12.71 -9.62
CA SER A 403 14.95 11.33 -9.67
C SER A 403 15.34 10.63 -10.97
N CYS A 404 15.33 11.35 -12.09
CA CYS A 404 15.80 10.87 -13.39
C CYS A 404 17.33 10.72 -13.51
N GLY A 405 18.10 11.12 -12.49
CA GLY A 405 19.53 10.84 -12.40
C GLY A 405 20.44 11.82 -13.16
N GLY A 406 19.97 12.99 -13.58
CA GLY A 406 20.83 13.96 -14.26
C GLY A 406 20.08 15.11 -14.92
N ARG A 407 20.84 15.98 -15.60
CA ARG A 407 20.30 17.10 -16.38
C ARG A 407 19.56 16.58 -17.61
N ALA A 408 18.49 17.27 -17.98
CA ALA A 408 17.79 17.03 -19.23
C ALA A 408 18.49 17.73 -20.37
N THR A 409 19.34 16.99 -21.08
CA THR A 409 19.84 17.35 -22.40
C THR A 409 19.31 16.35 -23.44
N ASP A 410 19.49 16.65 -24.71
CA ASP A 410 19.16 15.77 -25.83
C ASP A 410 20.25 14.71 -26.12
N ASP A 411 21.32 14.69 -25.30
CA ASP A 411 22.39 13.72 -25.39
C ASP A 411 21.92 12.31 -24.95
N GLU A 412 22.48 11.26 -25.55
CA GLU A 412 22.18 9.85 -25.24
C GLU A 412 22.35 9.55 -23.73
N GLY A 413 23.36 10.12 -23.08
CA GLY A 413 23.64 9.90 -21.66
C GLY A 413 22.82 10.73 -20.67
N ALA A 414 21.94 11.63 -21.13
CA ALA A 414 21.09 12.40 -20.22
C ALA A 414 20.10 11.48 -19.48
N LEU A 415 19.56 11.91 -18.32
CA LEU A 415 18.43 11.24 -17.64
C LEU A 415 18.49 9.69 -17.59
N PRO A 416 19.58 9.06 -17.10
CA PRO A 416 19.80 7.62 -17.22
C PRO A 416 18.71 6.77 -16.56
N ARG A 417 18.01 7.30 -15.53
CA ARG A 417 16.92 6.60 -14.84
C ARG A 417 15.54 6.83 -15.46
N CYS A 418 15.46 7.67 -16.48
CA CYS A 418 14.25 7.96 -17.27
C CYS A 418 14.50 7.69 -18.76
N SER A 419 15.46 6.82 -19.08
CA SER A 419 15.77 6.47 -20.48
C SER A 419 14.90 5.33 -20.99
N TRP A 420 14.76 4.21 -20.26
CA TRP A 420 14.01 3.01 -20.70
C TRP A 420 14.24 2.66 -22.17
N GLU A 421 15.45 2.90 -22.66
CA GLU A 421 15.71 3.04 -24.09
C GLU A 421 15.55 1.70 -24.80
N ASP A 422 16.11 0.65 -24.23
CA ASP A 422 16.04 -0.69 -24.80
C ASP A 422 14.61 -1.21 -24.78
N GLU A 423 13.92 -1.12 -23.63
CA GLU A 423 12.54 -1.60 -23.48
C GLU A 423 11.54 -0.81 -24.34
N MET A 424 11.69 0.52 -24.41
CA MET A 424 10.81 1.35 -25.21
C MET A 424 11.07 1.17 -26.71
N LYS A 425 12.33 1.01 -27.15
CA LYS A 425 12.62 0.75 -28.55
C LYS A 425 12.03 -0.59 -28.99
N GLU A 426 12.19 -1.63 -28.18
CA GLU A 426 11.58 -2.94 -28.44
C GLU A 426 10.05 -2.82 -28.52
N TYR A 427 9.42 -2.16 -27.55
CA TYR A 427 7.98 -1.92 -27.54
C TYR A 427 7.49 -1.14 -28.77
N ILE A 428 8.18 -0.06 -29.15
CA ILE A 428 7.81 0.75 -30.32
C ILE A 428 7.86 -0.10 -31.60
N LEU A 429 8.84 -1.00 -31.74
CA LEU A 429 8.98 -1.87 -32.90
C LEU A 429 7.92 -2.98 -32.97
N THR A 430 7.10 -3.18 -31.93
CA THR A 430 5.95 -4.09 -31.99
C THR A 430 4.80 -3.52 -32.84
N PHE A 431 4.79 -2.21 -33.10
CA PHE A 431 3.80 -1.57 -33.95
C PHE A 431 4.17 -1.68 -35.44
N PRO A 432 3.18 -1.91 -36.33
CA PRO A 432 3.40 -2.20 -37.75
C PRO A 432 3.88 -1.00 -38.58
#